data_AF-A0A958L737-F1
#
_entry.id   AF-A0A958L737-F1
#
_cell.length_a   1.000
_cell.length_b   1.000
_cell.length_c   1.000
_cell.angle_alpha   90.00
_cell.angle_beta   90.00
_cell.angle_gamma   90.00
#
_symmetry.space_group_name_H-M   'P 1'
#
loop_
_entity.id
_entity.type
_entity.pdbx_description
1 polymer ?
#
loop_
_entity_poly.entity_id
_entity_poly.type
_entity_poly.pdbx_seq_one_letter_code
_entity_poly.pdbx_strand_id
1 'polypeptide(L)'
;RVLAAKYPNANTVSTIVDDLAKRFETRPGGYTRIIKIGARTGDKADMAFIEFVDYELPPMKDETTVSADAETTAVQKQSLKRKADKRKKLRKIQQSSRRKNFK
;
A
#
# COMPACT_ATOMS: atom_id res chain seq x y z
N ARG A 1 -0.39 29.83 26.89
CA ARG A 1 0.82 30.33 26.16
C ARG A 1 1.86 29.24 25.86
N VAL A 2 1.93 28.14 26.61
CA VAL A 2 2.93 27.05 26.39
C VAL A 2 2.91 26.48 24.97
N LEU A 3 1.73 26.19 24.40
CA LEU A 3 1.62 25.65 23.03
C LEU A 3 2.19 26.59 21.97
N ALA A 4 1.84 27.88 22.01
CA ALA A 4 2.33 28.89 21.08
C ALA A 4 3.83 29.18 21.22
N ALA A 5 4.42 28.95 22.41
CA ALA A 5 5.86 29.05 22.60
C ALA A 5 6.61 27.85 22.00
N LYS A 6 6.01 26.65 22.03
CA LYS A 6 6.64 25.42 21.55
C LYS A 6 6.46 25.20 20.06
N TYR A 7 5.32 25.58 19.51
CA TYR A 7 4.98 25.43 18.11
C TYR A 7 4.83 26.81 17.45
N PRO A 8 5.72 27.19 16.52
CA PRO A 8 5.70 28.51 15.90
C PRO A 8 4.53 28.72 14.93
N ASN A 9 3.93 27.64 14.43
CA ASN A 9 2.82 27.71 13.49
C ASN A 9 1.48 27.91 14.22
N ALA A 10 0.85 29.07 14.00
CA ALA A 10 -0.43 29.42 14.60
C ALA A 10 -1.56 28.45 14.21
N ASN A 11 -1.57 27.97 12.97
CA ASN A 11 -2.60 27.04 12.49
C ASN A 11 -2.51 25.67 13.20
N THR A 12 -1.29 25.22 13.51
CA THR A 12 -1.11 23.98 14.28
C THR A 12 -1.64 24.14 15.69
N VAL A 13 -1.40 25.30 16.32
CA VAL A 13 -1.91 25.59 17.66
C VAL A 13 -3.44 25.64 17.67
N SER A 14 -4.07 26.26 16.68
CA SER A 14 -5.54 26.28 16.57
C SER A 14 -6.11 24.87 16.38
N THR A 15 -5.56 24.04 15.48
CA THR A 15 -6.04 22.66 15.30
C THR A 15 -5.93 21.82 16.59
N ILE A 16 -4.85 21.99 17.35
CA ILE A 16 -4.68 21.27 18.63
C ILE A 16 -5.76 21.66 19.65
N VAL A 17 -6.10 22.95 19.73
CA VAL A 17 -7.03 23.47 20.73
C VAL A 17 -8.49 23.29 20.30
N ASP A 18 -8.80 23.53 19.03
CA ASP A 18 -10.18 23.60 18.56
C ASP A 18 -10.78 22.23 18.22
N ASP A 19 -9.94 21.29 17.77
CA ASP A 19 -10.35 19.95 17.31
C ASP A 19 -9.85 18.85 18.26
N LEU A 20 -8.52 18.71 18.41
CA LEU A 20 -7.95 17.62 19.21
C LEU A 20 -8.34 17.70 20.69
N ALA A 21 -8.39 18.89 21.29
CA ALA A 21 -8.77 19.02 22.69
C ALA A 21 -10.20 18.51 22.93
N LYS A 22 -11.17 18.90 22.07
CA LYS A 22 -12.57 18.47 22.16
C LYS A 22 -12.74 16.97 21.99
N ARG A 23 -12.00 16.40 21.04
CA ARG A 23 -12.05 14.97 20.74
C ARG A 23 -11.64 14.09 21.93
N PHE A 24 -10.78 14.59 22.81
CA PHE A 24 -10.21 13.80 23.90
C PHE A 24 -10.62 14.28 25.31
N GLU A 25 -11.64 15.15 25.43
CA GLU A 25 -12.09 15.70 26.72
C GLU A 25 -12.43 14.62 27.77
N THR A 26 -13.04 13.52 27.33
CA THR A 26 -13.50 12.44 28.21
C THR A 26 -12.41 11.43 28.58
N ARG A 27 -11.23 11.50 27.94
CA ARG A 27 -10.16 10.50 28.08
C ARG A 27 -8.99 11.05 28.91
N PRO A 28 -8.81 10.61 30.17
CA PRO A 28 -7.69 11.06 31.00
C PRO A 28 -6.41 10.26 30.68
N GLY A 29 -5.85 10.47 29.49
CA GLY A 29 -4.55 9.91 29.06
C GLY A 29 -4.62 8.80 28.00
N GLY A 30 -3.46 8.47 27.42
CA GLY A 30 -3.36 7.47 26.35
C GLY A 30 -4.01 7.92 25.04
N TYR A 31 -3.62 9.10 24.54
CA TYR A 31 -4.21 9.70 23.34
C TYR A 31 -3.70 9.08 22.02
N THR A 32 -2.59 8.36 22.08
CA THR A 32 -1.92 7.79 20.90
C THR A 32 -1.82 6.27 21.00
N ARG A 33 -1.86 5.61 19.85
CA ARG A 33 -1.56 4.18 19.68
C ARG A 33 -0.31 4.03 18.82
N ILE A 34 0.58 3.13 19.24
CA ILE A 34 1.80 2.79 18.49
C ILE A 34 1.66 1.37 17.95
N ILE A 35 1.76 1.21 16.64
CA ILE A 35 1.70 -0.08 15.94
C ILE A 35 3.06 -0.33 15.28
N LYS A 36 3.76 -1.39 15.70
CA LYS A 36 5.05 -1.78 15.12
C LYS A 36 4.82 -2.44 13.76
N ILE A 37 5.53 -1.98 12.73
CA ILE A 37 5.36 -2.45 11.35
C ILE A 37 6.58 -3.18 10.79
N GLY A 38 7.58 -3.42 11.64
CA GLY A 38 8.82 -4.11 11.28
C GLY A 38 9.90 -3.14 10.80
N ALA A 39 10.90 -3.69 10.11
CA ALA A 39 12.10 -2.96 9.72
C ALA A 39 11.95 -2.26 8.37
N ARG A 40 12.50 -1.05 8.24
CA ARG A 40 12.55 -0.28 7.00
C ARG A 40 13.50 -0.93 6.00
N THR A 41 13.09 -0.96 4.74
CA THR A 41 13.88 -1.52 3.64
C THR A 41 15.12 -0.66 3.38
N GLY A 42 16.30 -1.28 3.38
CA GLY A 42 17.58 -0.63 3.08
C GLY A 42 18.49 -0.51 4.30
N ASP A 43 17.97 0.03 5.41
CA ASP A 43 18.75 0.26 6.64
C ASP A 43 18.32 -0.62 7.83
N LYS A 44 17.28 -1.46 7.65
CA LYS A 44 16.70 -2.30 8.70
C LYS A 44 16.32 -1.53 9.98
N ALA A 45 16.04 -0.23 9.88
CA ALA A 45 15.62 0.55 11.04
C ALA A 45 14.22 0.13 11.50
N ASP A 46 14.00 -0.05 12.81
CA ASP A 46 12.68 -0.38 13.35
C ASP A 46 11.69 0.77 13.13
N MET A 47 10.53 0.45 12.55
CA MET A 47 9.48 1.41 12.25
C MET A 47 8.20 1.12 13.03
N ALA A 48 7.45 2.18 13.30
CA ALA A 48 6.12 2.11 13.88
C ALA A 48 5.21 3.19 13.28
N PHE A 49 3.92 2.89 13.18
CA PHE A 49 2.87 3.87 12.97
C PHE A 49 2.40 4.43 14.31
N ILE A 50 2.21 5.74 14.36
CA ILE A 50 1.64 6.45 15.50
C ILE A 50 0.34 7.07 15.03
N GLU A 51 -0.76 6.72 15.68
CA GLU A 51 -2.09 7.24 15.38
C GLU A 51 -2.78 7.77 16.63
N PHE A 52 -3.77 8.63 16.42
CA PHE A 52 -4.69 9.04 17.48
C PHE A 52 -5.68 7.92 17.79
N VAL A 53 -6.00 7.74 19.06
CA VAL A 53 -7.01 6.77 19.49
C VAL A 53 -8.39 7.17 18.93
N ASP A 54 -9.19 6.16 18.60
CA ASP A 54 -10.54 6.33 18.03
C ASP A 54 -10.55 7.11 16.70
N TYR A 55 -9.47 7.04 15.92
CA TYR A 55 -9.42 7.61 14.57
C TYR A 55 -10.04 6.64 13.57
N GLU A 56 -11.19 7.03 13.05
CA GLU A 56 -11.82 6.33 11.94
C GLU A 56 -11.21 6.82 10.63
N LEU A 57 -10.61 5.88 9.91
CA LEU A 57 -10.18 6.16 8.54
C LEU A 57 -11.44 6.45 7.72
N PRO A 58 -11.47 7.55 6.94
CA PRO A 58 -12.55 7.75 6.00
C PRO A 58 -12.62 6.50 5.11
N PRO A 59 -13.83 6.05 4.71
CA PRO A 59 -13.95 4.91 3.83
C PRO A 59 -13.08 5.21 2.62
N MET A 60 -12.10 4.34 2.38
CA MET A 60 -11.37 4.36 1.13
C MET A 60 -12.46 4.29 0.07
N LYS A 61 -12.65 5.39 -0.68
CA LYS A 61 -13.36 5.29 -1.93
C LYS A 61 -12.59 4.22 -2.66
N ASP A 62 -13.22 3.06 -2.85
CA ASP A 62 -12.69 2.06 -3.75
C ASP A 62 -12.58 2.78 -5.09
N GLU A 63 -11.42 3.34 -5.37
CA GLU A 63 -11.03 3.77 -6.70
C GLU A 63 -10.85 2.48 -7.51
N THR A 64 -11.94 1.71 -7.66
CA THR A 64 -12.19 0.85 -8.82
C THR A 64 -12.59 1.77 -9.98
N THR A 65 -11.71 2.72 -10.23
CA THR A 65 -11.62 3.60 -11.39
C THR A 65 -10.14 3.63 -11.74
N VAL A 66 -9.50 2.44 -11.76
CA VAL A 66 -8.55 2.17 -12.84
C VAL A 66 -9.29 2.55 -14.11
N SER A 67 -8.88 3.68 -14.67
CA SER A 67 -9.36 4.20 -15.92
C SER A 67 -9.49 3.05 -16.89
N ALA A 68 -10.70 2.88 -17.40
CA ALA A 68 -10.94 2.15 -18.62
C ALA A 68 -10.30 2.93 -19.78
N ASP A 69 -8.98 3.03 -19.78
CA ASP A 69 -8.20 3.24 -21.00
C ASP A 69 -8.10 1.88 -21.67
N ALA A 70 -9.00 1.64 -22.61
CA ALA A 70 -9.27 0.39 -23.30
C ALA A 70 -8.11 -0.17 -24.17
N GLU A 71 -6.84 0.19 -23.91
CA GLU A 71 -5.70 -0.25 -24.73
C GLU A 71 -4.63 -1.06 -23.99
N THR A 72 -4.51 -0.99 -22.66
CA THR A 72 -3.36 -1.65 -21.96
C THR A 72 -3.64 -3.08 -21.48
N THR A 73 -4.90 -3.47 -21.28
CA THR A 73 -5.26 -4.83 -20.80
C THR A 73 -5.23 -5.89 -21.91
N ALA A 74 -5.45 -5.50 -23.17
CA ALA A 74 -5.39 -6.40 -24.32
C ALA A 74 -3.96 -6.85 -24.64
N VAL A 75 -2.98 -5.95 -24.50
CA VAL A 75 -1.56 -6.22 -24.78
C VAL A 75 -0.96 -7.20 -23.74
N GLN A 76 -1.35 -7.09 -22.47
CA GLN A 76 -0.87 -8.01 -21.43
C GLN A 76 -1.50 -9.41 -21.53
N LYS A 77 -2.81 -9.54 -21.82
CA LYS A 77 -3.44 -10.86 -22.03
C LYS A 77 -2.96 -11.56 -23.31
N GLN A 78 -2.70 -10.81 -24.40
CA GLN A 78 -2.16 -11.39 -25.63
C GLN A 78 -0.69 -11.82 -25.48
N SER A 79 0.14 -11.07 -24.75
CA SER A 79 1.54 -11.44 -24.51
C SER A 79 1.69 -12.70 -23.64
N LEU A 80 0.83 -12.89 -22.64
CA LEU A 80 0.81 -14.08 -21.79
C LEU A 80 0.31 -15.33 -22.54
N LYS A 81 -0.73 -15.20 -23.39
CA LYS A 81 -1.19 -16.30 -24.26
C LYS A 81 -0.12 -16.70 -25.29
N ARG A 82 0.50 -15.73 -25.97
CA ARG A 82 1.59 -15.98 -26.94
C ARG A 82 2.80 -16.67 -26.30
N LYS A 83 3.16 -16.31 -25.06
CA LYS A 83 4.23 -17.00 -24.28
C LYS A 83 3.84 -18.43 -23.91
N ALA A 84 2.59 -18.67 -23.51
CA ALA A 84 2.11 -20.01 -23.15
C ALA A 84 2.08 -20.96 -24.37
N ASP A 85 1.63 -20.48 -25.53
CA ASP A 85 1.57 -21.29 -26.76
C ASP A 85 2.96 -21.59 -27.34
N LYS A 86 3.90 -20.62 -27.28
CA LYS A 86 5.29 -20.84 -27.67
C LYS A 86 5.94 -21.92 -26.79
N ARG A 87 5.67 -21.91 -25.48
CA ARG A 87 6.18 -22.91 -24.52
C ARG A 87 5.62 -24.32 -24.79
N LYS A 88 4.33 -24.44 -25.16
CA LYS A 88 3.72 -25.72 -25.55
C LYS A 88 4.31 -26.26 -26.86
N LYS A 89 4.54 -25.39 -27.85
CA LYS A 89 5.16 -25.77 -29.14
C LYS A 89 6.60 -26.26 -28.94
N LEU A 90 7.40 -25.56 -28.14
CA LEU A 90 8.77 -25.98 -27.78
C LEU A 90 8.81 -27.33 -27.05
N ARG A 91 7.90 -27.58 -26.10
CA ARG A 91 7.81 -28.89 -25.43
C ARG A 91 7.46 -30.02 -26.40
N LYS A 92 6.57 -29.78 -27.37
CA LYS A 92 6.17 -30.78 -28.37
C LYS A 92 7.31 -31.10 -29.35
N ILE A 93 8.11 -30.09 -29.73
CA ILE A 93 9.31 -30.27 -30.55
C ILE A 93 10.39 -31.04 -29.78
N GLN A 94 10.67 -30.68 -28.51
CA GLN A 94 11.63 -31.43 -27.70
C GLN A 94 11.22 -32.90 -27.50
N GLN A 95 9.93 -33.19 -27.30
CA GLN A 95 9.44 -34.56 -27.15
C GLN A 95 9.49 -35.36 -28.44
N SER A 96 9.27 -34.76 -29.61
CA SER A 96 9.36 -35.44 -30.90
C SER A 96 10.82 -35.69 -31.30
N SER A 97 11.73 -34.74 -31.04
CA SER A 97 13.17 -34.91 -31.23
C SER A 97 13.73 -36.03 -30.34
N ARG A 98 13.25 -36.12 -29.08
CA ARG A 98 13.69 -37.17 -28.14
C ARG A 98 13.20 -38.57 -28.53
N ARG A 99 12.06 -38.68 -29.23
CA ARG A 99 11.53 -39.95 -29.77
C ARG A 99 12.20 -40.38 -31.07
N LYS A 100 12.69 -39.44 -31.90
CA LYS A 100 13.44 -39.75 -33.13
C LYS A 100 14.86 -40.22 -32.87
N ASN A 101 15.50 -39.78 -31.79
CA ASN A 101 16.86 -40.20 -31.41
C ASN A 101 16.92 -41.53 -30.64
N PHE A 102 15.77 -42.19 -30.42
CA PHE A 102 15.64 -43.47 -29.72
C PHE A 102 15.04 -44.57 -30.63
N LYS A 103 15.10 -44.36 -31.96
CA LYS A 103 14.81 -45.35 -32.99
C LYS A 103 16.07 -45.59 -33.83
#